data_AF-A0A9P6EIH8-F1
#
_entry.id   AF-A0A9P6EIH8-F1
#
_cell.length_a   1.000
_cell.length_b   1.000
_cell.length_c   1.000
_cell.angle_alpha   90.00
_cell.angle_beta   90.00
_cell.angle_gamma   90.00
#
_symmetry.space_group_name_H-M   'P 1'
#
loop_
_entity.id
_entity.type
_entity.pdbx_description
1 polymer ?
#
loop_
_entity_poly.entity_id
_entity_poly.type
_entity_poly.pdbx_seq_one_letter_code
_entity_poly.pdbx_strand_id
1 'polypeptide(L)' 'MPLLRTAKSKVPSPPPSLATLPTELLAEVLQHLDWDDALQMRQVCQRFTYASHERSMWLNILRHCTRLRN' A
#
# COMPACT_ATOMS: atom_id res chain seq x y z
N MET A 1 -3.38 -49.51 -20.03
CA MET A 1 -2.75 -48.72 -18.96
C MET A 1 -2.79 -47.23 -19.35
N PRO A 2 -3.81 -46.44 -18.98
CA PRO A 2 -3.78 -45.00 -19.20
C PRO A 2 -3.09 -44.31 -18.02
N LEU A 3 -2.13 -43.45 -18.34
CA LEU A 3 -1.37 -42.64 -17.38
C LEU A 3 -2.30 -41.63 -16.69
N LEU A 4 -2.32 -41.67 -15.36
CA LEU A 4 -3.04 -40.73 -14.49
C LEU A 4 -2.60 -39.31 -14.80
N ARG A 5 -3.51 -38.52 -15.39
CA ARG A 5 -3.37 -37.08 -15.57
C ARG A 5 -3.38 -36.44 -14.19
N THR A 6 -2.22 -36.01 -13.69
CA THR A 6 -2.15 -35.28 -12.43
C THR A 6 -2.82 -33.93 -12.61
N ALA A 7 -4.06 -33.82 -12.13
CA ALA A 7 -4.71 -32.54 -11.95
C ALA A 7 -3.90 -31.76 -10.92
N LYS A 8 -3.17 -30.72 -11.37
CA LYS A 8 -2.61 -29.71 -10.48
C LYS A 8 -3.76 -29.12 -9.66
N SER A 9 -3.87 -29.54 -8.40
CA SER A 9 -4.75 -28.90 -7.43
C SER A 9 -4.33 -27.43 -7.33
N LYS A 10 -5.19 -26.51 -7.78
CA LYS A 10 -5.03 -25.07 -7.51
C LYS A 10 -5.21 -24.89 -6.00
N VAL A 11 -4.11 -24.90 -5.25
CA VAL A 11 -4.12 -24.39 -3.89
C VAL A 11 -4.56 -22.92 -3.98
N PRO A 12 -5.63 -22.49 -3.29
CA PRO A 12 -6.08 -21.11 -3.36
C PRO A 12 -4.97 -20.22 -2.79
N SER A 13 -4.38 -19.40 -3.65
CA SER A 13 -3.44 -18.37 -3.21
C SER A 13 -4.19 -17.39 -2.31
N PRO A 14 -3.60 -16.97 -1.17
CA PRO A 14 -4.21 -15.94 -0.33
C PRO A 14 -4.48 -14.69 -1.17
N PRO A 15 -5.53 -13.92 -0.83
CA PRO A 15 -5.87 -12.71 -1.57
C PRO A 15 -4.68 -11.74 -1.56
N PRO A 16 -4.49 -10.97 -2.64
CA PRO A 16 -3.44 -9.96 -2.68
C PRO A 16 -3.67 -8.97 -1.54
N SER A 17 -2.61 -8.73 -0.76
CA SER A 17 -2.65 -7.79 0.36
C SER A 17 -1.94 -6.51 -0.03
N LEU A 18 -2.50 -5.36 0.34
CA LEU A 18 -1.85 -4.07 0.15
C LEU A 18 -0.44 -4.06 0.79
N ALA A 19 -0.30 -4.74 1.93
CA ALA A 19 0.97 -4.93 2.62
C ALA A 19 1.94 -5.92 1.94
N THR A 20 1.70 -6.34 0.69
CA THR A 20 2.68 -7.06 -0.14
C THR A 20 3.34 -6.17 -1.19
N LEU A 21 2.83 -4.94 -1.42
CA LEU A 21 3.44 -3.99 -2.35
C LEU A 21 4.82 -3.53 -1.85
N PRO A 22 5.78 -3.20 -2.72
CA PRO A 22 7.01 -2.49 -2.33
C PRO A 22 6.72 -1.20 -1.56
N THR A 23 7.66 -0.79 -0.71
CA THR A 23 7.48 0.38 0.17
C THR A 23 7.25 1.65 -0.64
N GLU A 24 7.92 1.77 -1.79
CA GLU A 24 7.83 2.91 -2.70
C GLU A 24 6.40 3.08 -3.22
N LEU A 25 5.74 1.96 -3.57
CA LEU A 25 4.34 1.98 -4.00
C LEU A 25 3.40 2.27 -2.84
N LEU A 26 3.74 1.82 -1.62
CA LEU A 26 2.95 2.18 -0.43
C LEU A 26 3.01 3.68 -0.16
N ALA A 27 4.19 4.29 -0.25
CA ALA A 27 4.36 5.72 -0.06
C ALA A 27 3.65 6.54 -1.16
N GLU A 28 3.71 6.07 -2.41
CA GLU A 28 2.94 6.65 -3.51
C GLU A 28 1.44 6.59 -3.25
N VAL A 29 0.91 5.48 -2.74
CA VAL A 29 -0.52 5.39 -2.35
C VAL A 29 -0.84 6.35 -1.20
N LEU A 30 0.01 6.42 -0.17
CA LEU A 30 -0.19 7.28 0.99
C LEU A 30 -0.20 8.77 0.62
N GLN A 31 0.46 9.18 -0.47
CA GLN A 31 0.52 10.58 -0.91
C GLN A 31 -0.83 11.13 -1.41
N HIS A 32 -1.79 10.24 -1.68
CA HIS A 32 -3.14 10.56 -2.15
C HIS A 32 -4.14 10.70 -1.00
N LEU A 33 -3.73 10.41 0.23
CA LEU A 33 -4.55 10.56 1.42
C LEU A 33 -4.45 11.98 1.98
N ASP A 34 -5.46 12.37 2.76
CA ASP A 34 -5.34 13.54 3.62
C ASP A 34 -4.34 13.30 4.75
N TRP A 35 -3.85 14.38 5.35
CA TRP A 35 -2.75 14.32 6.32
C TRP A 35 -3.11 13.49 7.56
N ASP A 36 -4.38 13.53 7.99
CA ASP A 36 -4.89 12.80 9.14
C ASP A 36 -5.05 11.31 8.83
N ASP A 37 -5.57 10.97 7.65
CA ASP A 37 -5.64 9.58 7.16
C ASP A 37 -4.24 8.95 7.02
N ALA A 38 -3.26 9.71 6.51
CA ALA A 38 -1.88 9.24 6.43
C ALA A 38 -1.28 8.95 7.83
N LEU A 39 -1.65 9.73 8.84
CA LEU A 39 -1.25 9.49 10.24
C LEU A 39 -1.95 8.27 10.86
N GLN A 40 -3.20 8.00 10.49
CA GLN A 40 -3.89 6.77 10.92
C GLN A 40 -3.24 5.54 10.29
N MET A 41 -2.94 5.58 8.98
CA MET A 41 -2.27 4.49 8.26
C MET A 41 -0.92 4.13 8.88
N ARG A 42 -0.19 5.12 9.38
CA ARG A 42 1.09 4.93 10.09
C ARG A 42 0.98 3.98 11.29
N GLN A 43 -0.19 3.90 11.92
CA GLN A 43 -0.46 3.10 13.12
C GLN A 43 -0.93 1.68 12.81
N VAL A 44 -1.24 1.37 11.54
CA VAL A 44 -1.79 0.07 11.13
C VAL A 44 -0.71 -1.02 11.14
N CYS A 45 0.46 -0.77 10.56
CA CYS A 45 1.58 -1.71 10.58
C CYS A 45 2.92 -1.05 10.31
N GLN A 46 4.02 -1.76 10.65
CA GLN A 46 5.39 -1.27 10.46
C GLN A 46 5.70 -0.86 9.00
N ARG A 47 5.08 -1.51 8.02
CA ARG A 47 5.30 -1.19 6.60
C ARG A 47 4.75 0.19 6.24
N PHE A 48 3.53 0.50 6.70
CA PHE A 48 2.98 1.84 6.55
C PHE A 48 3.75 2.86 7.38
N THR A 49 4.25 2.47 8.56
CA THR A 49 5.14 3.34 9.34
C THR A 49 6.39 3.72 8.54
N TYR A 50 7.03 2.76 7.90
CA TYR A 50 8.23 3.01 7.10
C TYR A 50 7.94 3.79 5.82
N ALA A 51 6.87 3.43 5.09
CA ALA A 51 6.42 4.18 3.91
C ALA A 51 6.11 5.65 4.24
N SER A 52 5.54 5.91 5.42
CA SER A 52 5.24 7.28 5.87
C SER A 52 6.48 8.15 6.15
N HIS A 53 7.70 7.60 6.11
CA HIS A 53 8.92 8.39 6.27
C HIS A 53 9.37 9.05 4.98
N GLU A 54 8.74 8.73 3.84
CA GLU A 54 9.10 9.33 2.57
C GLU A 54 8.75 10.82 2.55
N ARG A 55 9.76 11.67 2.34
CA ARG A 55 9.60 13.13 2.34
C ARG A 55 8.68 13.62 1.22
N SER A 56 8.78 13.00 0.04
CA SER A 56 7.97 13.29 -1.15
C SER A 56 6.47 13.20 -0.84
N MET A 57 6.05 12.16 -0.10
CA MET A 57 4.68 11.93 0.36
C MET A 57 4.13 13.15 1.10
N TRP A 58 4.82 13.60 2.16
CA TRP A 58 4.38 14.75 2.96
C TRP A 58 4.40 16.07 2.18
N LEU A 59 5.39 16.28 1.32
CA LEU A 59 5.41 17.46 0.46
C LEU A 59 4.19 17.49 -0.48
N ASN A 60 3.75 16.33 -0.96
CA ASN A 60 2.57 16.24 -1.81
C ASN A 60 1.28 16.50 -1.02
N ILE A 61 1.14 15.91 0.16
CA ILE A 61 0.03 16.16 1.09
C ILE A 61 -0.09 17.66 1.41
N LEU A 62 1.03 18.30 1.78
CA LEU A 62 1.05 19.74 2.09
C LEU A 62 0.62 20.60 0.89
N ARG A 63 1.03 20.24 -0.34
CA ARG A 63 0.59 20.94 -1.56
C ARG A 63 -0.91 20.78 -1.81
N HIS A 64 -1.48 19.62 -1.49
CA HIS A 64 -2.93 19.41 -1.59
C HIS A 64 -3.68 20.25 -0.54
N CYS A 65 -3.18 20.31 0.70
CA CYS A 65 -3.76 21.16 1.73
C CYS A 65 -3.73 22.67 1.37
N THR A 66 -2.66 23.15 0.73
CA THR A 66 -2.57 24.57 0.36
C THR A 66 -3.41 24.92 -0.87
N ARG A 67 -3.62 23.99 -1.80
CA ARG A 67 -4.49 24.20 -2.97
C ARG A 67 -5.97 24.29 -2.61
N LEU A 68 -6.43 23.54 -1.60
CA LEU A 68 -7.84 23.57 -1.16
C LEU A 68 -8.20 24.81 -0.32
N ARG A 69 -7.22 25.66 0.01
CA ARG A 69 -7.41 26.83 0.89
C ARG A 69 -7.46 28.18 0.17
N ASN A 70 -7.27 28.20 -1.15
CA ASN A 70 -7.43 29.37 -2.02
C ASN A 70 -8.67 29.23 -2.88
#